data_AF-V4BLC4-F1
#
_entry.id   AF-V4BLC4-F1
#
_cell.length_a   1.000
_cell.length_b   1.000
_cell.length_c   1.000
_cell.angle_alpha   90.00
_cell.angle_beta   90.00
_cell.angle_gamma   90.00
#
_symmetry.space_group_name_H-M   'P 1'
#
loop_
_entity.id
_entity.type
_entity.pdbx_description
1 polymer ?
#
loop_
_entity_poly.entity_id
_entity_poly.type
_entity_poly.pdbx_seq_one_letter_code
_entity_poly.pdbx_strand_id
1 'polypeptide(L)' 'MTKNHFDVLGLKPGVNEDELKKAYRKLAKQWHPDKNSAEGAEEKFKEISNSYEYLLSADRR' A
#
# COMPACT_ATOMS: atom_id res chain seq x y z
N MET A 1 5.89 18.31 1.37
CA MET A 1 6.37 17.06 2.00
C MET A 1 5.91 15.92 1.11
N THR A 2 6.84 15.23 0.46
CA THR A 2 6.59 14.04 -0.35
C THR A 2 5.84 13.03 0.51
N LYS A 3 4.56 12.74 0.18
CA LYS A 3 3.82 11.64 0.79
C LYS A 3 4.67 10.38 0.59
N ASN A 4 5.28 9.84 1.65
CA ASN A 4 6.06 8.62 1.49
C ASN A 4 5.08 7.48 1.20
N HIS A 5 5.31 6.75 0.11
CA HIS A 5 4.55 5.54 -0.19
C HIS A 5 4.57 4.54 0.99
N PHE A 6 5.63 4.58 1.80
CA PHE A 6 5.72 3.86 3.07
C PHE A 6 4.61 4.28 4.06
N ASP A 7 4.35 5.58 4.25
CA ASP A 7 3.30 6.07 5.16
C ASP A 7 1.91 5.62 4.70
N VAL A 8 1.64 5.60 3.39
CA VAL A 8 0.38 5.09 2.81
C VAL A 8 0.16 3.63 3.18
N LEU A 9 1.24 2.84 3.18
CA LEU A 9 1.23 1.43 3.54
C LEU A 9 1.36 1.19 5.06
N GLY A 10 1.52 2.25 5.86
CA GLY A 10 1.77 2.16 7.30
C GLY A 10 3.11 1.51 7.65
N LEU A 11 4.09 1.64 6.77
CA LEU A 11 5.43 1.08 6.86
C LEU A 11 6.46 2.17 7.14
N LYS A 12 7.64 1.75 7.62
CA LYS A 12 8.80 2.63 7.76
C LYS A 12 9.66 2.61 6.49
N PRO A 13 10.39 3.69 6.19
CA PRO A 13 11.44 3.64 5.18
C PRO A 13 12.52 2.62 5.60
N GLY A 14 12.94 1.76 4.66
CA GLY A 14 13.91 0.69 4.93
C GLY A 14 13.30 -0.66 5.31
N VAL A 15 11.99 -0.84 5.15
CA VAL A 15 11.35 -2.16 5.27
C VAL A 15 11.71 -3.08 4.11
N ASN A 16 11.75 -4.38 4.38
CA ASN A 16 12.06 -5.38 3.36
C ASN A 16 10.85 -5.67 2.46
N GLU A 17 11.08 -6.23 1.27
CA GLU A 17 10.00 -6.68 0.35
C GLU A 17 8.95 -7.59 1.04
N ASP A 18 9.35 -8.43 2.00
CA ASP A 18 8.44 -9.33 2.71
C ASP A 18 7.43 -8.55 3.58
N GLU A 19 7.92 -7.51 4.28
CA GLU A 19 7.07 -6.62 5.06
C GLU A 19 6.17 -5.77 4.17
N LEU A 20 6.71 -5.29 3.05
CA LEU A 20 5.96 -4.58 2.02
C LEU A 20 4.79 -5.43 1.48
N LYS A 21 5.06 -6.69 1.12
CA LYS A 21 4.04 -7.66 0.67
C LYS A 21 3.03 -8.00 1.77
N LYS A 22 3.45 -8.07 3.03
CA LYS A 22 2.53 -8.33 4.17
C LYS A 22 1.59 -7.15 4.40
N ALA A 23 2.11 -5.94 4.44
CA ALA A 23 1.31 -4.73 4.65
C ALA A 23 0.33 -4.51 3.50
N TYR A 24 0.79 -4.64 2.24
CA TYR A 24 -0.10 -4.59 1.07
C TYR A 24 -1.23 -5.60 1.18
N ARG A 25 -0.95 -6.88 1.47
CA ARG A 25 -1.99 -7.91 1.61
C ARG A 25 -2.98 -7.61 2.74
N LYS A 26 -2.52 -7.05 3.85
CA LYS A 26 -3.36 -6.66 4.99
C LYS A 26 -4.30 -5.51 4.61
N LEU A 27 -3.74 -4.45 4.02
CA LEU A 27 -4.47 -3.27 3.60
C LEU A 27 -5.43 -3.55 2.43
N ALA A 28 -4.98 -4.33 1.45
CA ALA A 28 -5.80 -4.78 0.34
C ALA A 28 -7.04 -5.55 0.81
N LYS A 29 -6.93 -6.40 1.85
CA LYS A 29 -8.09 -7.08 2.45
C LYS A 29 -8.99 -6.14 3.26
N GLN A 30 -8.42 -5.12 3.89
CA GLN A 30 -9.15 -4.15 4.71
C GLN A 30 -9.93 -3.12 3.87
N TRP A 31 -9.36 -2.73 2.73
CA TRP A 31 -9.94 -1.77 1.79
C TRP A 31 -10.48 -2.42 0.52
N HIS A 32 -10.61 -3.76 0.51
CA HIS A 32 -11.11 -4.47 -0.66
C HIS A 32 -12.53 -4.02 -1.00
N PRO A 33 -12.85 -3.66 -2.25
CA PRO A 33 -14.20 -3.17 -2.61
C PRO A 33 -15.30 -4.20 -2.34
N ASP A 34 -14.97 -5.50 -2.42
CA ASP A 34 -15.89 -6.61 -2.10
C ASP A 34 -16.24 -6.70 -0.60
N LYS A 35 -15.33 -6.29 0.29
CA LYS A 35 -15.53 -6.38 1.75
C LYS A 35 -15.81 -5.04 2.41
N ASN A 36 -15.48 -3.95 1.73
CA ASN A 36 -15.57 -2.60 2.24
C ASN A 36 -16.21 -1.71 1.19
N SER A 37 -17.49 -1.42 1.40
CA SER A 37 -18.30 -0.56 0.54
C SER A 37 -18.29 0.91 1.00
N ALA A 38 -17.32 1.30 1.84
CA ALA A 38 -17.21 2.68 2.29
C ALA A 38 -16.84 3.61 1.14
N GLU A 39 -17.42 4.81 1.15
CA GLU A 39 -17.09 5.88 0.21
C GLU A 39 -15.60 6.26 0.40
N GLY A 40 -14.79 6.05 -0.64
CA GLY A 40 -13.33 6.23 -0.61
C GLY A 40 -12.50 4.96 -0.35
N ALA A 41 -13.12 3.78 -0.15
CA ALA A 41 -12.38 2.52 -0.04
C ALA A 41 -11.63 2.16 -1.33
N GLU A 42 -12.27 2.37 -2.49
CA GLU A 42 -11.64 2.17 -3.81
C GLU A 42 -10.44 3.12 -4.01
N GLU A 43 -10.59 4.38 -3.60
CA GLU A 43 -9.54 5.39 -3.75
C GLU A 43 -8.32 5.04 -2.88
N LYS A 44 -8.55 4.63 -1.63
CA LYS A 44 -7.49 4.10 -0.76
C LYS A 44 -6.86 2.84 -1.32
N PHE A 45 -7.65 1.91 -1.84
CA PHE A 45 -7.13 0.68 -2.44
C PHE A 45 -6.21 0.98 -3.64
N LYS A 46 -6.59 1.94 -4.49
CA LYS A 46 -5.75 2.44 -5.58
C LYS A 46 -4.47 3.09 -5.05
N GLU A 47 -4.55 3.94 -4.03
CA GLU A 47 -3.36 4.61 -3.44
C GLU A 47 -2.38 3.58 -2.83
N ILE A 48 -2.90 2.56 -2.14
CA ILE A 48 -2.14 1.42 -1.59
C ILE A 48 -1.45 0.62 -2.71
N SER A 49 -2.18 0.30 -3.78
CA SER A 49 -1.64 -0.50 -4.90
C SER A 49 -0.54 0.26 -5.64
N ASN A 50 -0.77 1.54 -5.93
CA ASN A 50 0.20 2.40 -6.61
C ASN A 50 1.46 2.59 -5.76
N SER A 51 1.30 2.79 -4.45
CA SER A 51 2.42 2.88 -3.50
C SER A 51 3.21 1.58 -3.43
N TYR A 52 2.54 0.43 -3.43
CA TYR A 52 3.19 -0.88 -3.43
C TYR A 52 4.00 -1.12 -4.72
N GLU A 53 3.42 -0.85 -5.89
CA GLU A 53 4.13 -0.98 -7.17
C GLU A 53 5.35 -0.04 -7.26
N TYR A 54 5.19 1.20 -6.82
CA TYR A 54 6.29 2.17 -6.80
C TYR A 54 7.44 1.66 -5.93
N LEU A 55 7.16 1.24 -4.69
CA LEU A 55 8.18 0.73 -3.78
C LEU A 55 8.83 -0.56 -4.29
N LEU A 56 8.04 -1.47 -4.87
CA LEU A 56 8.53 -2.71 -5.47
C LEU A 56 9.45 -2.43 -6.68
N SER A 57 9.18 -1.36 -7.43
CA SER A 57 10.01 -0.94 -8.56
C SER A 57 11.27 -0.19 -8.13
N ALA A 58 11.20 0.56 -7.03
CA ALA A 58 12.31 1.33 -6.48
C ALA A 58 13.36 0.42 -5.83
N ASP A 59 12.92 -0.66 -5.16
CA ASP A 59 13.81 -1.68 -4.61
C ASP A 59 14.53 -2.50 -5.70
N ARG A 60 13.91 -2.60 -6.88
CA ARG A 60 14.40 -3.42 -8.00
C ARG A 60 15.32 -2.67 -8.98
N ARG A 61 15.68 -1.41 -8.70
CA ARG A 61 16.59 -0.57 -9.50
C ARG A 61 17.91 -0.35 -8.78
#